data_AF-A0A351IYG5-F1
#
_entry.id   AF-A0A351IYG5-F1
#
_cell.length_a   1.000
_cell.length_b   1.000
_cell.length_c   1.000
_cell.angle_alpha   90.00
_cell.angle_beta   90.00
_cell.angle_gamma   90.00
#
_symmetry.space_group_name_H-M   'P 1'
#
loop_
_entity.id
_entity.type
_entity.pdbx_description
1 polymer ?
#
loop_
_entity_poly.entity_id
_entity_poly.type
_entity_poly.pdbx_seq_one_letter_code
_entity_poly.pdbx_strand_id
1 'polypeptide(L)' 'VKYYNSSIDSTPVRTKACLHAFKQKVIVICGGYDKQLSFEPLGPLFFDHAQGVILCGATTQKIKDAITQYP' A
#
# COMPACT_ATOMS: atom_id res chain seq x y z
N VAL A 1 -18.46 4.35 -9.26
CA VAL A 1 -17.18 4.21 -8.53
C VAL A 1 -17.49 3.97 -7.05
N LYS A 2 -16.78 3.06 -6.36
CA LYS A 2 -16.95 2.80 -4.93
C LYS A 2 -15.70 3.26 -4.19
N TYR A 3 -15.87 3.84 -3.00
CA TYR A 3 -14.78 4.31 -2.15
C TYR A 3 -14.82 3.57 -0.82
N TYR A 4 -13.65 3.15 -0.35
CA TYR A 4 -13.46 2.43 0.91
C TYR A 4 -12.43 3.18 1.73
N ASN A 5 -12.77 3.51 2.97
CA ASN A 5 -11.86 4.22 3.87
C ASN A 5 -11.19 3.22 4.82
N SER A 6 -9.88 3.07 4.67
CA SER A 6 -9.03 2.26 5.56
C SER A 6 -7.93 3.10 6.21
N SER A 7 -8.23 4.36 6.57
CA SER A 7 -7.24 5.31 7.12
C SER A 7 -6.56 4.85 8.42
N ILE A 8 -7.12 3.84 9.10
CA ILE A 8 -6.54 3.22 10.30
C ILE A 8 -5.33 2.31 9.99
N ASP A 9 -5.10 1.95 8.73
CA ASP A 9 -4.03 1.04 8.27
C ASP A 9 -2.65 1.68 8.30
N SER A 10 -2.21 2.02 9.50
CA SER A 10 -0.95 2.74 9.72
C SER A 10 0.29 1.84 9.81
N THR A 11 0.18 0.58 9.35
CA THR A 11 1.27 -0.41 9.22
C THR A 11 1.04 -1.34 8.02
N PRO A 12 2.09 -1.92 7.40
CA PRO A 12 1.94 -2.83 6.26
C PRO A 12 1.04 -4.05 6.54
N VAL A 13 1.04 -4.58 7.76
CA VAL A 13 0.20 -5.72 8.16
C VAL A 13 -1.29 -5.40 8.09
N ARG A 14 -1.67 -4.18 8.50
CA ARG A 14 -3.08 -3.73 8.44
C ARG A 14 -3.52 -3.51 6.99
N THR A 15 -2.67 -2.88 6.18
CA THR A 15 -2.91 -2.74 4.73
C THR A 15 -3.10 -4.09 4.05
N LYS A 16 -2.29 -5.10 4.41
CA LYS A 16 -2.45 -6.48 3.91
C LYS A 16 -3.83 -7.04 4.23
N ALA A 17 -4.27 -6.95 5.49
CA ALA A 17 -5.58 -7.44 5.90
C ALA A 17 -6.72 -6.78 5.12
N CYS A 18 -6.65 -5.46 4.89
CA CYS A 18 -7.62 -4.73 4.09
C CYS A 18 -7.64 -5.20 2.63
N LEU A 19 -6.48 -5.32 1.97
CA LEU A 19 -6.41 -5.70 0.57
C LEU A 19 -6.85 -7.15 0.29
N HIS A 20 -6.69 -8.06 1.26
CA HIS A 20 -7.25 -9.42 1.16
C HIS A 20 -8.78 -9.48 1.23
N ALA A 21 -9.46 -8.42 1.68
CA ALA A 21 -10.92 -8.37 1.70
C ALA A 21 -11.53 -8.14 0.29
N PHE A 22 -10.72 -7.74 -0.69
CA PHE A 22 -11.17 -7.48 -2.05
C PHE A 22 -10.91 -8.70 -2.96
N LYS A 23 -11.93 -9.08 -3.74
CA LYS A 23 -11.82 -10.17 -4.74
C LYS A 23 -11.14 -9.71 -6.03
N GLN A 24 -11.14 -8.41 -6.29
CA GLN A 24 -10.56 -7.77 -7.46
C GLN A 24 -9.45 -6.80 -7.05
N LYS A 25 -8.52 -6.52 -7.97
CA LYS A 25 -7.51 -5.49 -7.75
C LYS A 25 -8.17 -4.11 -7.57
N VAL A 26 -7.59 -3.27 -6.70
CA VAL A 26 -8.11 -1.93 -6.39
C VAL A 26 -7.06 -0.84 -6.61
N ILE A 27 -7.49 0.42 -6.75
CA ILE A 27 -6.58 1.56 -6.75
C ILE A 27 -6.30 1.95 -5.29
N VAL A 28 -5.03 1.96 -4.91
CA VAL A 28 -4.60 2.24 -3.53
C VAL A 28 -4.07 3.66 -3.44
N ILE A 29 -4.52 4.41 -2.44
CA ILE A 29 -3.88 5.67 -2.02
C ILE A 29 -3.16 5.37 -0.71
N CYS A 30 -1.84 5.45 -0.68
CA CYS A 30 -1.07 5.13 0.51
C CYS A 30 0.11 6.09 0.71
N GLY A 31 0.51 6.26 1.96
CA GLY A 31 1.46 7.29 2.33
C GLY A 31 1.28 7.77 3.75
N GLY A 32 2.09 8.76 4.14
CA GLY A 32 2.01 9.39 5.46
C GLY A 32 3.36 9.58 6.12
N TYR A 33 3.34 9.68 7.46
CA TYR A 33 4.52 9.86 8.31
C TYR A 33 5.39 8.59 8.37
N ASP A 34 6.70 8.78 8.43
CA ASP A 34 7.66 7.70 8.49
C ASP A 34 7.87 7.22 9.94
N LYS A 35 7.30 6.06 10.24
CA LYS A 35 7.47 5.38 11.54
C LYS A 35 8.77 4.57 11.63
N GLN A 36 9.66 4.69 10.65
CA GLN A 36 10.88 3.89 10.53
C GLN A 36 10.62 2.38 10.49
N LEU A 37 9.48 1.99 9.91
CA LEU A 37 9.11 0.59 9.65
C LEU A 37 9.61 0.17 8.27
N SER A 38 9.82 -1.15 8.08
CA SER A 38 10.08 -1.69 6.74
C SER A 38 8.83 -1.64 5.87
N PHE A 39 8.99 -1.17 4.63
CA PHE A 39 7.94 -1.14 3.61
C PHE A 39 8.07 -2.25 2.56
N GLU A 40 9.12 -3.07 2.62
CA GLU A 40 9.31 -4.18 1.67
C GLU A 40 8.08 -5.08 1.49
N PRO A 41 7.31 -5.44 2.54
CA PRO A 41 6.13 -6.29 2.36
C PRO A 41 5.04 -5.69 1.46
N LEU A 42 5.07 -4.37 1.21
CA LEU A 42 4.10 -3.71 0.34
C LEU A 42 4.35 -4.00 -1.16
N GLY A 43 5.58 -4.34 -1.56
CA GLY A 43 5.91 -4.66 -2.95
C GLY A 43 5.06 -5.81 -3.52
N PRO A 44 5.22 -7.06 -3.02
CA PRO A 44 4.41 -8.20 -3.47
C PRO A 44 2.91 -7.98 -3.23
N LEU A 45 2.55 -7.36 -2.10
CA LEU A 45 1.14 -7.10 -1.77
C LEU A 45 0.46 -6.22 -2.83
N PHE A 46 1.10 -5.13 -3.25
CA PHE A 46 0.54 -4.25 -4.26
C PHE A 46 0.62 -4.87 -5.66
N PHE A 47 1.64 -5.67 -5.98
CA PHE A 47 1.66 -6.42 -7.23
C PHE A 47 0.43 -7.34 -7.37
N ASP A 48 0.09 -8.07 -6.31
CA ASP A 48 -1.02 -9.02 -6.30
C ASP A 48 -2.40 -8.35 -6.21
N HIS A 49 -2.52 -7.27 -5.42
CA HIS A 49 -3.83 -6.70 -5.04
C HIS A 49 -4.12 -5.30 -5.57
N ALA A 50 -3.13 -4.55 -6.09
CA ALA A 50 -3.33 -3.20 -6.58
C ALA A 50 -3.39 -3.15 -8.11
N GLN A 51 -4.37 -2.42 -8.64
CA GLN A 51 -4.40 -2.03 -10.06
C GLN A 51 -3.48 -0.83 -10.32
N GLY A 52 -3.30 0.00 -9.29
CA GLY A 52 -2.41 1.16 -9.31
C GLY A 52 -2.26 1.72 -7.91
N VAL A 53 -1.15 2.42 -7.68
CA VAL A 53 -0.82 3.00 -6.37
C VAL A 53 -0.53 4.48 -6.53
N ILE A 54 -1.23 5.30 -5.75
CA ILE A 54 -1.04 6.74 -5.65
C ILE A 54 -0.34 7.00 -4.31
N LEU A 55 0.87 7.53 -4.37
CA LEU A 55 1.72 7.75 -3.20
C LEU A 55 1.61 9.19 -2.70
N CYS A 56 1.67 9.37 -1.39
CA CYS A 56 1.70 10.70 -0.77
C CYS A 56 2.53 10.76 0.54
N GLY A 57 2.91 11.96 0.95
CA GLY A 57 3.61 12.20 2.22
C GLY A 57 5.07 11.75 2.25
N ALA A 58 5.65 11.71 3.46
CA ALA A 58 7.09 11.51 3.68
C ALA A 58 7.59 10.11 3.29
N THR A 59 6.71 9.11 3.30
CA THR A 59 7.04 7.71 2.99
C THR A 59 7.04 7.39 1.48
N THR A 60 6.72 8.37 0.62
CA THR A 60 6.60 8.20 -0.84
C THR A 60 7.77 7.44 -1.45
N GLN A 61 9.02 7.90 -1.21
CA GLN A 61 10.18 7.28 -1.85
C GLN A 61 10.40 5.84 -1.36
N LYS A 62 10.29 5.59 -0.05
CA LYS A 62 10.48 4.24 0.53
C LYS A 62 9.45 3.23 0.00
N ILE A 63 8.19 3.64 -0.11
CA ILE A 63 7.13 2.78 -0.66
C ILE A 63 7.34 2.57 -2.15
N LYS A 64 7.72 3.61 -2.90
CA LYS A 64 8.05 3.49 -4.33
C LYS A 64 9.19 2.49 -4.54
N ASP A 65 10.26 2.60 -3.77
CA ASP A 65 11.41 1.70 -3.87
C ASP A 65 11.00 0.25 -3.63
N ALA A 66 10.21 0.00 -2.57
CA ALA A 66 9.67 -1.33 -2.27
C ALA A 66 8.79 -1.89 -3.39
N ILE A 67 8.02 -1.05 -4.09
CA ILE A 67 7.23 -1.46 -5.26
C ILE A 67 8.13 -1.75 -6.45
N THR A 68 9.08 -0.88 -6.76
CA THR A 68 9.91 -0.99 -7.98
C THR A 68 11.00 -2.05 -7.91
N GLN A 69 11.38 -2.49 -6.71
CA GLN A 69 12.28 -3.62 -6.52
C GLN A 69 11.58 -4.96 -6.78
N TYR A 70 10.25 -4.97 -6.82
CA TYR A 70 9.45 -6.13 -7.14
C TYR A 70 9.06 -6.09 -8.64
N PRO A 71 9.31 -7.17 -9.41
CA PRO A 71 9.08 -7.19 -10.85
C PRO A 71 7.59 -7.14 -11.25
#